data_AF-A0A8H6G833-F1
#
_entry.id   AF-A0A8H6G833-F1
#
_cell.length_a   1.000
_cell.length_b   1.000
_cell.length_c   1.000
_cell.angle_alpha   90.00
_cell.angle_beta   90.00
_cell.angle_gamma   90.00
#
_symmetry.space_group_name_H-M   'P 1'
#
loop_
_entity.id
_entity.type
_entity.pdbx_description
1 polymer ?
#
loop_
_entity_poly.entity_id
_entity_poly.type
_entity_poly.pdbx_seq_one_letter_code
_entity_poly.pdbx_strand_id
1 'polypeptide(L)'
;MDDLRLYQHFVFHAYPPMPLQGQAVWKEVAAMSHNFDFLVHAMLGLAASHLSLCGGTDYSTHALSHRVHAIALLNQALSKPCKSEVEANARFATVMALVFQSSYMPEGMVEFMIMTRGCTAASDVIFSRSENYLFEGFTAKSHNKHVLSLNPVDVVEEIADALSNGLVSYSGKDFENRKKFSRTSIYGNPPSVRDVW
;
A
#
# COMPACT_ATOMS: atom_id res chain seq x y z
N MET A 1 17.60 19.17 -22.73
CA MET A 1 18.31 19.50 -21.46
C MET A 1 17.37 19.30 -20.27
N ASP A 2 16.06 19.43 -20.47
CA ASP A 2 15.05 19.26 -19.42
C ASP A 2 14.90 17.82 -18.90
N ASP A 3 15.04 16.78 -19.73
CA ASP A 3 14.86 15.39 -19.29
C ASP A 3 15.80 14.99 -18.14
N LEU A 4 17.08 15.42 -18.16
CA LEU A 4 18.01 15.11 -17.08
C LEU A 4 17.61 15.83 -15.77
N ARG A 5 17.10 17.06 -15.87
CA ARG A 5 16.57 17.82 -14.73
C ARG A 5 15.31 17.16 -14.17
N LEU A 6 14.39 16.71 -15.04
CA LEU A 6 13.18 16.01 -14.65
C LEU A 6 13.51 14.66 -14.01
N TYR A 7 14.48 13.93 -14.55
CA TYR A 7 14.97 12.69 -13.96
C TYR A 7 15.56 12.93 -12.57
N GLN A 8 16.43 13.93 -12.40
CA GLN A 8 16.96 14.32 -11.10
C GLN A 8 15.81 14.68 -10.14
N HIS A 9 14.84 15.46 -10.59
CA HIS A 9 13.68 15.85 -9.78
C HIS A 9 12.85 14.63 -9.35
N PHE A 10 12.67 13.63 -10.22
CA PHE A 10 12.05 12.36 -9.85
C PHE A 10 12.78 11.69 -8.69
N VAL A 11 14.09 11.48 -8.83
CA VAL A 11 14.91 10.73 -7.87
C VAL A 11 14.87 11.33 -6.47
N PHE A 12 14.83 12.67 -6.37
CA PHE A 12 14.92 13.36 -5.08
C PHE A 12 13.57 13.84 -4.52
N HIS A 13 12.59 14.16 -5.37
CA HIS A 13 11.41 14.91 -4.94
C HIS A 13 10.08 14.39 -5.46
N ALA A 14 10.04 13.81 -6.66
CA ALA A 14 8.79 13.51 -7.36
C ALA A 14 8.49 12.00 -7.51
N TYR A 15 9.26 11.12 -6.88
CA TYR A 15 8.88 9.70 -6.82
C TYR A 15 7.55 9.53 -6.06
N PRO A 16 6.73 8.53 -6.41
CA PRO A 16 5.43 8.34 -5.76
C PRO A 16 5.50 8.25 -4.22
N PRO A 17 4.67 9.03 -3.50
CA PRO A 17 4.69 9.08 -2.03
C PRO A 17 4.15 7.80 -1.39
N MET A 18 3.38 7.01 -2.15
CA MET A 18 2.94 5.69 -1.72
C MET A 18 3.59 4.61 -2.58
N PRO A 19 3.83 3.44 -1.99
CA PRO A 19 3.61 3.09 -0.57
C PRO A 19 4.63 3.75 0.38
N LEU A 20 4.22 4.00 1.63
CA LEU A 20 5.04 4.67 2.65
C LEU A 20 6.38 3.97 2.83
N GLN A 21 7.44 4.74 3.08
CA GLN A 21 8.81 4.26 3.18
C GLN A 21 9.35 3.59 1.90
N GLY A 22 8.74 3.86 0.74
CA GLY A 22 9.17 3.32 -0.55
C GLY A 22 10.45 3.89 -1.15
N GLN A 23 11.21 4.72 -0.45
CA GLN A 23 12.37 5.43 -1.02
C GLN A 23 13.44 4.46 -1.57
N ALA A 24 13.73 3.37 -0.86
CA ALA A 24 14.69 2.36 -1.33
C ALA A 24 14.23 1.72 -2.65
N VAL A 25 12.95 1.35 -2.71
CA VAL A 25 12.33 0.80 -3.92
C VAL A 25 12.38 1.79 -5.08
N TRP A 26 12.04 3.05 -4.86
CA TRP A 26 12.09 4.06 -5.93
C TRP A 26 13.51 4.39 -6.41
N LYS A 27 14.52 4.25 -5.54
CA LYS A 27 15.95 4.33 -5.97
C LYS A 27 16.33 3.17 -6.87
N GLU A 28 15.88 1.96 -6.57
CA GLU A 28 16.09 0.81 -7.45
C GLU A 28 15.33 0.95 -8.78
N VAL A 29 14.09 1.44 -8.75
CA VAL A 29 13.31 1.78 -9.96
C VAL A 29 14.07 2.77 -10.84
N ALA A 30 14.64 3.82 -10.24
CA ALA A 30 15.44 4.78 -10.99
C ALA A 30 16.71 4.13 -11.56
N ALA A 31 17.41 3.31 -10.78
CA ALA A 31 18.61 2.62 -11.25
C ALA A 31 18.34 1.72 -12.47
N MET A 32 17.21 1.01 -12.50
CA MET A 32 16.83 0.13 -13.63
C MET A 32 16.13 0.85 -14.79
N SER A 33 15.76 2.14 -14.65
CA SER A 33 14.91 2.81 -15.64
C SER A 33 15.56 2.89 -17.02
N HIS A 34 16.88 3.03 -17.08
CA HIS A 34 17.64 3.12 -18.34
C HIS A 34 17.50 1.90 -19.26
N ASN A 35 16.99 0.77 -18.76
CA ASN A 35 16.71 -0.43 -19.55
C ASN A 35 15.29 -0.44 -20.16
N PHE A 36 14.41 0.49 -19.79
CA PHE A 36 12.99 0.45 -20.12
C PHE A 36 12.45 1.84 -20.49
N ASP A 37 12.31 2.12 -21.78
CA ASP A 37 11.85 3.43 -22.29
C ASP A 37 10.47 3.84 -21.74
N PHE A 38 9.55 2.88 -21.60
CA PHE A 38 8.23 3.13 -21.02
C PHE A 38 8.32 3.66 -19.57
N LEU A 39 9.28 3.15 -18.79
CA LEU A 39 9.49 3.54 -17.40
C LEU A 39 10.14 4.93 -17.31
N VAL A 40 11.19 5.18 -18.11
CA VAL A 40 11.82 6.51 -18.16
C VAL A 40 10.78 7.57 -18.51
N HIS A 41 9.97 7.35 -19.55
CA HIS A 41 8.92 8.30 -19.90
C HIS A 41 7.89 8.50 -18.79
N ALA A 42 7.45 7.45 -18.08
CA ALA A 42 6.52 7.62 -16.97
C ALA A 42 7.15 8.43 -15.82
N MET A 43 8.42 8.19 -15.49
CA MET A 43 9.15 8.95 -14.47
C MET A 43 9.30 10.42 -14.84
N LEU A 44 9.68 10.71 -16.08
CA LEU A 44 9.82 12.09 -16.57
C LEU A 44 8.47 12.80 -16.62
N GLY A 45 7.40 12.12 -17.06
CA GLY A 45 6.04 12.64 -17.07
C GLY A 45 5.55 13.00 -15.67
N LEU A 46 5.75 12.10 -14.70
CA LEU A 46 5.41 12.35 -13.30
C LEU A 46 6.18 13.54 -12.73
N ALA A 47 7.50 13.58 -12.95
CA ALA A 47 8.34 14.66 -12.46
C ALA A 47 7.98 16.01 -13.08
N ALA A 48 7.64 16.05 -14.37
CA ALA A 48 7.19 17.25 -15.05
C ALA A 48 5.84 17.75 -14.49
N SER A 49 4.88 16.85 -14.24
CA SER A 49 3.62 17.21 -13.58
C SER A 49 3.86 17.76 -12.18
N HIS A 50 4.68 17.09 -11.37
CA HIS A 50 5.01 17.55 -10.02
C HIS A 50 5.74 18.90 -10.02
N LEU A 51 6.71 19.08 -10.93
CA LEU A 51 7.45 20.34 -11.05
C LEU A 51 6.59 21.49 -11.57
N SER A 52 5.56 21.22 -12.39
CA SER A 52 4.59 22.23 -12.82
C SER A 52 3.72 22.73 -11.67
N LEU A 53 3.42 21.87 -10.70
CA LEU A 53 2.62 22.23 -9.51
C LEU A 53 3.42 23.02 -8.47
N CYS A 54 4.69 22.64 -8.26
CA CYS A 54 5.51 23.23 -7.20
C CYS A 54 6.49 24.31 -7.71
N GLY A 55 6.72 24.39 -9.02
CA GLY A 55 7.65 25.32 -9.65
C GLY A 55 6.96 26.54 -10.27
N GLY A 56 7.78 27.51 -10.69
CA GLY A 56 7.31 28.71 -11.40
C GLY A 56 7.24 28.55 -12.93
N THR A 57 7.50 27.35 -13.46
CA THR A 57 7.55 27.07 -14.91
C THR A 57 6.57 25.97 -15.25
N ASP A 58 5.75 26.19 -16.27
CA ASP A 58 4.77 25.22 -16.74
C ASP A 58 5.43 24.14 -17.62
N TYR A 59 5.39 22.89 -17.17
CA TYR A 59 5.84 21.70 -17.90
C TYR A 59 4.69 20.81 -18.37
N SER A 60 3.43 21.27 -18.33
CA SER A 60 2.24 20.45 -18.62
C SER A 60 2.31 19.76 -19.99
N THR A 61 2.75 20.47 -21.04
CA THR A 61 2.93 19.88 -22.38
C THR A 61 3.99 18.78 -22.41
N HIS A 62 5.11 18.97 -21.71
CA HIS A 62 6.17 17.96 -21.59
C HIS A 62 5.68 16.74 -20.81
N ALA A 63 4.96 16.98 -19.71
CA ALA A 63 4.40 15.93 -18.87
C ALA A 63 3.42 15.04 -19.65
N LEU A 64 2.51 15.66 -20.42
CA LEU A 64 1.55 14.94 -21.27
C LEU A 64 2.23 14.20 -22.43
N SER A 65 3.24 14.81 -23.07
CA SER A 65 4.02 14.14 -24.11
C SER A 65 4.65 12.84 -23.59
N HIS A 66 5.36 12.91 -22.46
CA HIS A 66 5.95 11.73 -21.83
C HIS A 66 4.89 10.70 -21.39
N ARG A 67 3.74 11.14 -20.86
CA ARG A 67 2.63 10.26 -20.49
C ARG A 67 2.16 9.42 -21.68
N VAL A 68 1.93 10.06 -22.84
CA VAL A 68 1.48 9.37 -24.06
C VAL A 68 2.50 8.34 -24.53
N HIS A 69 3.79 8.69 -24.53
CA HIS A 69 4.87 7.76 -24.90
C HIS A 69 4.93 6.57 -23.93
N ALA A 70 4.87 6.83 -22.62
CA ALA A 70 4.88 5.80 -21.59
C ALA A 70 3.72 4.82 -21.77
N ILE A 71 2.50 5.31 -21.96
CA ILE A 71 1.31 4.47 -22.16
C ILE A 71 1.44 3.63 -23.44
N ALA A 72 1.86 4.23 -24.55
CA ALA A 72 2.00 3.52 -25.82
C ALA A 72 3.03 2.38 -25.72
N LEU A 73 4.20 2.66 -25.16
CA LEU A 73 5.28 1.69 -24.99
C LEU A 73 4.92 0.62 -23.94
N LEU A 74 4.27 1.01 -22.85
CA LEU A 74 3.79 0.07 -21.83
C LEU A 74 2.74 -0.88 -22.41
N ASN A 75 1.78 -0.39 -23.19
CA ASN A 75 0.78 -1.23 -23.85
C ASN A 75 1.44 -2.22 -24.82
N GLN A 76 2.46 -1.79 -25.56
CA GLN A 76 3.26 -2.69 -26.41
C GLN A 76 3.97 -3.75 -25.58
N ALA A 77 4.54 -3.40 -24.42
CA ALA A 77 5.16 -4.36 -23.53
C ALA A 77 4.13 -5.35 -22.96
N LEU A 78 2.99 -4.87 -22.45
CA LEU A 78 1.90 -5.68 -21.89
C LEU A 78 1.28 -6.66 -22.90
N SER A 79 1.32 -6.35 -24.20
CA SER A 79 0.89 -7.27 -25.27
C SER A 79 1.75 -8.53 -25.39
N LYS A 80 2.91 -8.57 -24.72
CA LYS A 80 3.87 -9.67 -24.73
C LYS A 80 4.05 -10.22 -23.31
N PRO A 81 4.26 -11.54 -23.15
CA PRO A 81 4.66 -12.12 -21.87
C PRO A 81 5.88 -11.40 -21.31
N CYS A 82 5.90 -11.18 -19.99
CA CYS A 82 7.04 -10.61 -19.30
C CYS A 82 8.25 -11.56 -19.41
N LYS A 83 9.42 -11.04 -19.75
CA LYS A 83 10.63 -11.84 -20.01
C LYS A 83 11.48 -12.05 -18.77
N SER A 84 11.36 -11.17 -17.77
CA SER A 84 12.12 -11.23 -16.53
C SER A 84 11.37 -10.55 -15.37
N GLU A 85 11.80 -10.82 -14.14
CA GLU A 85 11.28 -10.16 -12.94
C GLU A 85 11.59 -8.66 -12.93
N VAL A 86 12.76 -8.26 -13.46
CA VAL A 86 13.13 -6.86 -13.60
C VAL A 86 12.16 -6.14 -14.55
N GLU A 87 11.78 -6.76 -15.66
CA GLU A 87 10.77 -6.19 -16.56
C GLU A 87 9.39 -6.10 -15.87
N ALA A 88 9.03 -7.08 -15.04
CA ALA A 88 7.78 -7.08 -14.29
C ALA A 88 7.73 -5.89 -13.30
N ASN A 89 8.83 -5.68 -12.56
CA ASN A 89 9.02 -4.53 -11.69
C ASN A 89 8.93 -3.21 -12.47
N ALA A 90 9.54 -3.15 -13.67
CA ALA A 90 9.50 -1.95 -14.51
C ALA A 90 8.08 -1.62 -14.94
N ARG A 91 7.34 -2.61 -15.42
CA ARG A 91 5.95 -2.45 -15.86
C ARG A 91 5.07 -1.96 -14.70
N PHE A 92 5.20 -2.57 -13.53
CA PHE A 92 4.43 -2.16 -12.36
C PHE A 92 4.79 -0.74 -11.88
N ALA A 93 6.08 -0.42 -11.80
CA ALA A 93 6.55 0.92 -11.45
C ALA A 93 6.03 2.00 -12.42
N THR A 94 5.93 1.65 -13.70
CA THR A 94 5.39 2.52 -14.75
C THR A 94 3.90 2.79 -14.54
N VAL A 95 3.10 1.75 -14.25
CA VAL A 95 1.68 1.92 -13.92
C VAL A 95 1.53 2.81 -12.69
N MET A 96 2.31 2.57 -11.63
CA MET A 96 2.30 3.39 -10.41
C MET A 96 2.64 4.86 -10.70
N ALA A 97 3.68 5.13 -11.49
CA ALA A 97 4.03 6.50 -11.87
C ALA A 97 2.90 7.18 -12.68
N LEU A 98 2.24 6.47 -13.60
CA LEU A 98 1.10 6.99 -14.35
C LEU A 98 -0.12 7.28 -13.48
N VAL A 99 -0.40 6.43 -12.48
CA VAL A 99 -1.46 6.65 -11.49
C VAL A 99 -1.20 7.96 -10.76
N PHE A 100 -0.02 8.11 -10.16
CA PHE A 100 0.34 9.31 -9.40
C PHE A 100 0.39 10.57 -10.28
N GLN A 101 0.77 10.44 -11.54
CA GLN A 101 0.74 11.58 -12.46
C GLN A 101 -0.69 12.10 -12.63
N SER A 102 -1.68 11.21 -12.63
CA SER A 102 -3.10 11.58 -12.71
C SER A 102 -3.54 12.44 -11.51
N SER A 103 -3.00 12.19 -10.31
CA SER A 103 -3.27 13.05 -9.14
C SER A 103 -2.69 14.47 -9.25
N TYR A 104 -1.74 14.67 -10.17
CA TYR A 104 -1.12 15.97 -10.42
C TYR A 104 -1.73 16.71 -11.62
N MET A 105 -2.70 16.09 -12.30
CA MET A 105 -3.39 16.69 -13.44
C MET A 105 -4.66 17.42 -13.00
N PRO A 106 -5.02 18.55 -13.65
CA PRO A 106 -6.33 19.18 -13.49
C PRO A 106 -7.45 18.15 -13.71
N GLU A 107 -8.41 18.10 -12.78
CA GLU A 107 -9.53 17.16 -12.78
C GLU A 107 -9.14 15.66 -12.83
N GLY A 108 -7.87 15.32 -12.62
CA GLY A 108 -7.34 13.96 -12.78
C GLY A 108 -7.69 12.98 -11.65
N MET A 109 -8.43 13.42 -10.61
CA MET A 109 -8.81 12.57 -9.47
C MET A 109 -9.66 11.37 -9.88
N VAL A 110 -10.56 11.53 -10.86
CA VAL A 110 -11.37 10.41 -11.38
C VAL A 110 -10.47 9.39 -12.07
N GLU A 111 -9.54 9.85 -12.90
CA GLU A 111 -8.54 9.00 -13.57
C GLU A 111 -7.66 8.29 -12.54
N PHE A 112 -7.16 9.01 -11.53
CA PHE A 112 -6.40 8.45 -10.41
C PHE A 112 -7.13 7.30 -9.72
N MET A 113 -8.42 7.48 -9.36
CA MET A 113 -9.21 6.44 -8.69
C MET A 113 -9.41 5.20 -9.57
N ILE A 114 -9.68 5.41 -10.86
CA ILE A 114 -9.86 4.31 -11.83
C ILE A 114 -8.53 3.56 -12.02
N MET A 115 -7.43 4.27 -12.23
CA MET A 115 -6.11 3.67 -12.43
C MET A 115 -5.62 2.94 -11.18
N THR A 116 -5.88 3.47 -9.97
CA THR A 116 -5.52 2.80 -8.71
C THR A 116 -6.18 1.43 -8.59
N ARG A 117 -7.45 1.29 -8.98
CA ARG A 117 -8.14 -0.01 -9.04
C ARG A 117 -7.54 -0.92 -10.11
N GLY A 118 -7.16 -0.34 -11.25
CA GLY A 118 -6.44 -1.03 -12.31
C GLY A 118 -5.09 -1.60 -11.85
N CYS A 119 -4.38 -0.93 -10.93
CA CYS A 119 -3.12 -1.43 -10.36
C CYS A 119 -3.28 -2.76 -9.66
N THR A 120 -4.37 -3.00 -8.93
CA THR A 120 -4.60 -4.28 -8.24
C THR A 120 -4.78 -5.42 -9.25
N ALA A 121 -5.56 -5.20 -10.31
CA ALA A 121 -5.69 -6.19 -11.37
C ALA A 121 -4.36 -6.41 -12.12
N ALA A 122 -3.60 -5.35 -12.37
CA ALA A 122 -2.29 -5.43 -12.99
C ALA A 122 -1.28 -6.16 -12.09
N SER A 123 -1.29 -5.92 -10.77
CA SER A 123 -0.41 -6.61 -9.83
C SER A 123 -0.68 -8.11 -9.79
N ASP A 124 -1.95 -8.53 -9.86
CA ASP A 124 -2.28 -9.96 -9.89
C ASP A 124 -1.72 -10.63 -11.16
N VAL A 125 -1.84 -9.97 -12.31
CA VAL A 125 -1.31 -10.51 -13.59
C VAL A 125 0.22 -10.49 -13.62
N ILE A 126 0.84 -9.40 -13.14
CA ILE A 126 2.30 -9.21 -13.18
C ILE A 126 3.00 -10.11 -12.15
N PHE A 127 2.45 -10.23 -10.94
CA PHE A 127 3.10 -10.92 -9.82
C PHE A 127 2.62 -12.35 -9.57
N SER A 128 1.57 -12.84 -10.25
CA SER A 128 1.19 -14.28 -10.18
C SER A 128 2.30 -15.24 -10.65
N ARG A 129 3.39 -14.73 -11.25
CA ARG A 129 4.48 -15.50 -11.84
C ARG A 129 5.86 -15.30 -11.19
N SER A 130 5.98 -14.48 -10.15
CA SER A 130 7.27 -14.17 -9.50
C SER A 130 7.14 -14.21 -7.99
N GLU A 131 8.13 -14.82 -7.34
CA GLU A 131 8.21 -14.90 -5.87
C GLU A 131 9.00 -13.74 -5.27
N ASN A 132 9.86 -13.06 -6.04
CA ASN A 132 10.77 -12.01 -5.56
C ASN A 132 10.65 -10.75 -6.43
N TYR A 133 9.64 -9.92 -6.15
CA TYR A 133 9.47 -8.64 -6.84
C TYR A 133 9.73 -7.46 -5.91
N LEU A 134 10.20 -6.35 -6.49
CA LEU A 134 10.70 -5.18 -5.79
C LEU A 134 9.66 -4.55 -4.85
N PHE A 135 8.38 -4.72 -5.16
CA PHE A 135 7.25 -4.17 -4.42
C PHE A 135 6.63 -5.17 -3.42
N GLU A 136 7.25 -6.34 -3.19
CA GLU A 136 6.68 -7.40 -2.34
C GLU A 136 6.33 -6.87 -0.94
N GLY A 137 7.21 -6.06 -0.35
CA GLY A 137 7.02 -5.43 0.96
C GLY A 137 5.76 -4.57 1.10
N PHE A 138 5.12 -4.21 -0.01
CA PHE A 138 3.92 -3.37 -0.02
C PHE A 138 2.62 -4.14 -0.28
N THR A 139 2.71 -5.47 -0.31
CA THR A 139 1.53 -6.31 -0.56
C THR A 139 0.80 -6.66 0.74
N ALA A 140 -0.51 -6.88 0.63
CA ALA A 140 -1.32 -7.36 1.75
C ALA A 140 -0.76 -8.67 2.33
N LYS A 141 -0.24 -9.56 1.47
CA LYS A 141 0.41 -10.81 1.89
C LYS A 141 1.64 -10.55 2.76
N SER A 142 2.54 -9.67 2.32
CA SER A 142 3.75 -9.33 3.08
C SER A 142 3.42 -8.59 4.38
N HIS A 143 2.45 -7.66 4.33
CA HIS A 143 1.93 -6.99 5.52
C HIS A 143 1.35 -7.98 6.53
N ASN A 144 0.48 -8.91 6.11
CA ASN A 144 -0.09 -9.93 6.99
C ASN A 144 0.99 -10.82 7.59
N LYS A 145 1.98 -11.24 6.79
CA LYS A 145 3.14 -12.01 7.28
C LYS A 145 3.92 -11.24 8.34
N HIS A 146 4.14 -9.95 8.12
CA HIS A 146 4.84 -9.10 9.08
C HIS A 146 4.03 -8.92 10.38
N VAL A 147 2.73 -8.61 10.30
CA VAL A 147 1.86 -8.49 11.48
C VAL A 147 1.84 -9.79 12.29
N LEU A 148 1.74 -10.95 11.63
CA LEU A 148 1.81 -12.26 12.29
C LEU A 148 3.18 -12.53 12.93
N SER A 149 4.27 -12.02 12.35
CA SER A 149 5.60 -12.14 12.95
C SER A 149 5.79 -11.28 14.20
N LEU A 150 5.05 -10.16 14.31
CA LEU A 150 5.07 -9.28 15.49
C LEU A 150 4.20 -9.82 16.62
N ASN A 151 3.17 -10.61 16.29
CA ASN A 151 2.30 -11.26 17.25
C ASN A 151 2.51 -12.78 17.17
N PRO A 152 3.60 -13.33 17.75
CA PRO A 152 3.81 -14.77 17.75
C PRO A 152 2.56 -15.42 18.33
N VAL A 153 2.02 -16.40 17.61
CA VAL A 153 0.82 -17.17 17.96
C VAL A 153 0.90 -17.71 19.41
N ASP A 154 2.12 -17.86 19.92
CA ASP A 154 2.43 -18.17 21.32
C ASP A 154 1.72 -17.25 22.32
N VAL A 155 1.56 -15.94 22.08
CA VAL A 155 0.90 -15.06 23.07
C VAL A 155 -0.60 -15.38 23.20
N VAL A 156 -1.26 -15.81 22.12
CA VAL A 156 -2.70 -16.15 22.17
C VAL A 156 -2.92 -17.50 22.83
N GLU A 157 -2.07 -18.49 22.54
CA GLU A 157 -2.10 -19.79 23.22
C GLU A 157 -1.64 -19.69 24.68
N GLU A 158 -0.62 -18.89 24.98
CA GLU A 158 -0.10 -18.66 26.33
C GLU A 158 -1.08 -17.82 27.18
N ILE A 159 -1.80 -16.86 26.57
CA ILE A 159 -2.95 -16.19 27.22
C ILE A 159 -4.12 -17.17 27.41
N ALA A 160 -4.42 -18.01 26.43
CA ALA A 160 -5.48 -19.02 26.56
C ALA A 160 -5.15 -20.05 27.64
N ASP A 161 -3.90 -20.47 27.76
CA ASP A 161 -3.39 -21.36 28.81
C ASP A 161 -3.32 -20.66 30.17
N ALA A 162 -2.93 -19.39 30.23
CA ALA A 162 -2.97 -18.61 31.47
C ALA A 162 -4.41 -18.42 31.97
N LEU A 163 -5.37 -18.20 31.07
CA LEU A 163 -6.79 -18.10 31.38
C LEU A 163 -7.38 -19.46 31.77
N SER A 164 -6.99 -20.55 31.11
CA SER A 164 -7.44 -21.92 31.45
C SER A 164 -6.91 -22.34 32.83
N ASN A 165 -5.63 -22.10 33.10
CA ASN A 165 -4.99 -22.40 34.39
C ASN A 165 -5.49 -21.49 35.52
N GLY A 166 -5.79 -20.22 35.22
CA GLY A 166 -6.41 -19.29 36.15
C GLY A 166 -7.82 -19.70 36.57
N LEU A 167 -8.63 -20.19 35.62
CA LEU A 167 -9.98 -20.72 35.88
C LEU A 167 -9.97 -22.02 36.70
N VAL A 168 -8.96 -22.87 36.53
CA VAL A 168 -8.78 -24.08 37.36
C VAL A 168 -8.43 -23.73 38.81
N SER A 169 -7.64 -22.66 39.04
CA SER A 169 -7.27 -22.22 40.39
C SER A 169 -8.43 -21.59 41.19
N TYR A 170 -9.38 -20.92 40.52
CA TYR A 170 -10.52 -20.25 41.14
C TYR A 170 -11.72 -21.18 41.41
N SER A 171 -11.74 -22.40 40.85
CA SER A 171 -12.90 -23.31 40.96
C SER A 171 -12.93 -24.13 42.26
N GLY A 172 -11.80 -24.24 42.98
CA GLY A 172 -11.64 -25.19 44.09
C GLY A 172 -11.86 -24.69 45.52
N LYS A 173 -11.86 -23.37 45.78
CA LYS A 173 -11.92 -22.84 47.16
C LYS A 173 -13.03 -21.82 47.45
N ASP A 174 -13.58 -21.17 46.42
CA ASP A 174 -14.57 -20.10 46.61
C ASP A 174 -16.03 -20.57 46.59
N PHE A 175 -16.29 -21.84 46.25
CA PHE A 175 -17.66 -22.37 46.18
C PHE A 175 -18.23 -22.78 47.56
N GLU A 176 -17.37 -23.11 48.53
CA GLU A 176 -17.82 -23.45 49.90
C GLU A 176 -18.18 -22.21 50.74
N ASN A 177 -17.56 -21.05 50.47
CA ASN A 177 -17.86 -19.83 51.22
C ASN A 177 -19.10 -19.07 50.73
N ARG A 178 -19.58 -19.32 49.50
CA ARG A 178 -20.73 -18.59 48.93
C ARG A 178 -22.11 -19.15 49.32
N LYS A 179 -22.19 -20.36 49.88
CA LYS A 179 -23.47 -20.91 50.40
C LYS A 179 -23.90 -20.32 51.74
N LYS A 180 -23.04 -19.58 52.44
CA LYS A 180 -23.41 -18.90 53.71
C LYS A 180 -23.99 -17.50 53.53
N PHE A 181 -23.96 -16.93 52.33
CA PHE A 181 -24.47 -15.58 52.05
C PHE A 181 -25.64 -15.62 51.04
N SER A 182 -26.61 -16.51 51.27
CA SER A 182 -27.92 -16.45 50.62
C SER A 182 -28.97 -16.21 51.69
N ARG A 183 -29.11 -14.96 52.12
CA ARG A 183 -30.35 -14.39 52.70
C ARG A 183 -30.20 -12.90 52.98
N THR A 184 -30.19 -12.09 51.93
CA THR A 184 -30.77 -10.74 52.03
C THR A 184 -31.28 -10.29 50.67
N SER A 185 -32.61 -10.15 50.62
CA SER A 185 -33.41 -9.56 49.55
C SER A 185 -32.97 -8.14 49.25
N ILE A 186 -32.91 -7.76 47.98
CA ILE A 186 -33.28 -6.42 47.51
C ILE A 186 -33.70 -6.49 46.04
N TYR A 187 -35.00 -6.58 45.82
CA TYR A 187 -35.62 -6.14 44.58
C TYR A 187 -35.31 -4.66 44.37
N GLY A 188 -34.67 -4.33 43.25
CA GLY A 188 -34.59 -2.98 42.71
C GLY A 188 -34.78 -3.06 41.21
N ASN A 189 -35.92 -2.56 40.71
CA ASN A 189 -36.24 -2.51 39.28
C ASN A 189 -35.22 -1.65 38.52
N PRO A 190 -34.86 -1.99 37.26
CA PRO A 190 -33.97 -1.17 36.44
C PRO A 190 -34.69 0.09 35.90
N PRO A 191 -34.01 1.24 35.77
CA PRO A 191 -34.59 2.44 35.18
C PRO A 191 -34.72 2.35 33.66
N SER A 192 -35.80 2.93 33.13
CA SER A 192 -36.19 2.94 31.72
C SER A 192 -35.41 3.93 30.86
N VAL A 193 -35.15 3.54 29.60
CA VAL A 193 -34.48 4.31 28.55
C VAL A 193 -35.33 5.50 28.10
N ARG A 194 -35.10 6.67 28.69
CA ARG A 194 -35.36 8.00 28.11
C ARG A 194 -34.44 8.98 28.82
N ASP A 195 -33.27 9.24 28.24
CA ASP A 195 -32.45 10.44 28.45
C ASP A 195 -31.31 10.44 27.40
N VAL A 196 -31.70 10.38 26.13
CA VAL A 196 -30.85 10.77 24.99
C VAL A 196 -31.68 11.67 24.10
N TRP A 197 -31.77 12.93 24.51
CA TRP A 197 -31.84 14.13 23.68
C TRP A 197 -31.32 15.30 24.52
#